data_AF-A0A7V9DE10-F1
#
_entry.id   AF-A0A7V9DE10-F1
#
_cell.length_a   1.000
_cell.length_b   1.000
_cell.length_c   1.000
_cell.angle_alpha   90.00
_cell.angle_beta   90.00
_cell.angle_gamma   90.00
#
_symmetry.space_group_name_H-M   'P 1'
#
loop_
_entity.id
_entity.type
_entity.pdbx_description
1 polymer ?
#
loop_
_entity_poly.entity_id
_entity_poly.type
_entity_poly.pdbx_seq_one_letter_code
_entity_poly.pdbx_strand_id
1 'polypeptide(L)' 'MKEKVVLITGASSGIGRASAVLFAQEGSSVVAVGRNENELNKLR' A
#
# COMPACT_ATOMS: atom_id res chain seq x y z
N MET A 1 -0.53 12.63 -4.93
CA MET A 1 -1.34 12.10 -6.06
C MET A 1 -2.81 12.11 -5.67
N LYS A 2 -3.51 13.22 -5.90
CA LYS A 2 -4.91 13.37 -5.48
C LYS A 2 -5.84 12.59 -6.41
N GLU A 3 -6.81 11.86 -5.85
CA GLU A 3 -7.88 11.16 -6.59
C GLU A 3 -7.41 10.09 -7.57
N LYS A 4 -6.19 9.58 -7.39
CA LYS A 4 -5.67 8.44 -8.15
C LYS A 4 -5.85 7.14 -7.39
N VAL A 5 -6.10 6.06 -8.12
CA VAL A 5 -6.11 4.69 -7.59
C VAL A 5 -4.77 4.04 -7.94
N VAL A 6 -4.10 3.46 -6.94
CA VAL A 6 -2.77 2.85 -7.08
C VAL A 6 -2.82 1.39 -6.60
N LEU A 7 -2.47 0.45 -7.48
CA LEU A 7 -2.32 -0.98 -7.15
C LEU A 7 -0.86 -1.30 -6.83
N ILE A 8 -0.61 -1.88 -5.66
CA ILE A 8 0.75 -2.23 -5.22
C ILE A 8 0.79 -3.70 -4.80
N THR A 9 1.58 -4.49 -5.51
CA THR A 9 1.90 -5.87 -5.15
C THR A 9 3.12 -5.94 -4.23
N GLY A 10 3.20 -6.95 -3.38
CA GLY A 10 4.27 -7.05 -2.38
C GLY A 10 4.18 -5.95 -1.30
N ALA A 11 2.99 -5.40 -1.06
CA ALA A 11 2.78 -4.26 -0.17
C ALA A 11 3.01 -4.58 1.32
N SER A 12 3.16 -5.86 1.69
CA SER A 12 3.29 -6.29 3.09
C SER A 12 4.65 -5.95 3.73
N SER A 13 5.69 -5.61 2.96
CA SER A 13 7.03 -5.32 3.53
C SER A 13 7.90 -4.48 2.60
N GLY A 14 9.06 -4.04 3.11
CA GLY A 14 10.11 -3.38 2.33
C GLY A 14 9.61 -2.20 1.49
N ILE A 15 10.03 -2.17 0.22
CA ILE A 15 9.71 -1.10 -0.72
C ILE A 15 8.21 -1.03 -0.99
N GLY A 16 7.53 -2.17 -1.18
CA GLY A 16 6.08 -2.18 -1.44
C GLY A 16 5.29 -1.53 -0.31
N ARG A 17 5.67 -1.80 0.94
CA ARG A 17 5.08 -1.17 2.13
C ARG A 17 5.32 0.34 2.15
N ALA A 18 6.57 0.76 1.95
CA ALA A 18 6.93 2.18 1.93
C ALA A 18 6.17 2.96 0.84
N SER A 19 6.08 2.38 -0.36
CA SER A 19 5.32 2.96 -1.47
C SER A 19 3.82 3.07 -1.15
N ALA A 20 3.21 2.02 -0.57
CA ALA A 20 1.80 2.04 -0.21
C ALA A 20 1.47 3.15 0.79
N VAL A 21 2.30 3.32 1.81
CA VAL A 21 2.16 4.39 2.80
C VAL A 21 2.33 5.76 2.16
N LEU A 22 3.38 5.95 1.35
CA LEU A 22 3.65 7.23 0.70
C LEU A 22 2.51 7.65 -0.23
N PHE A 23 2.03 6.75 -1.10
CA PHE A 23 0.92 7.06 -2.01
C PHE A 23 -0.38 7.39 -1.26
N ALA A 24 -0.66 6.72 -0.15
CA ALA A 24 -1.82 7.01 0.69
C ALA A 24 -1.69 8.39 1.37
N GLN A 25 -0.53 8.72 1.93
CA GLN A 25 -0.23 10.05 2.51
C GLN A 25 -0.37 11.17 1.47
N GLU A 26 -0.01 10.88 0.23
CA GLU A 26 -0.14 11.76 -0.92
C GLU A 26 -1.59 11.87 -1.47
N GLY A 27 -2.58 11.24 -0.81
CA GLY A 27 -4.01 11.35 -1.12
C GLY A 27 -4.53 10.38 -2.17
N SER A 28 -3.80 9.29 -2.45
CA SER A 28 -4.25 8.24 -3.36
C SER A 28 -5.10 7.21 -2.62
N SER A 29 -6.05 6.60 -3.33
CA SER A 29 -6.68 5.35 -2.88
C SER A 29 -5.77 4.18 -3.25
N VAL A 30 -5.28 3.45 -2.26
CA VAL A 30 -4.29 2.38 -2.48
C VAL A 30 -4.93 1.00 -2.33
N VAL A 31 -4.74 0.14 -3.33
CA VAL A 31 -5.03 -1.30 -3.26
C VAL A 31 -3.72 -2.02 -2.97
N ALA A 32 -3.57 -2.52 -1.75
CA ALA A 32 -2.38 -3.23 -1.29
C ALA A 32 -2.59 -4.75 -1.42
N VAL A 33 -1.66 -5.44 -2.09
CA VAL A 33 -1.72 -6.90 -2.31
C VAL A 33 -0.48 -7.57 -1.70
N GLY A 34 -0.71 -8.63 -0.93
CA GLY A 34 0.34 -9.45 -0.32
C GLY A 34 -0.17 -10.84 0.03
N ARG A 35 0.75 -11.81 0.18
CA ARG A 35 0.40 -13.21 0.50
C ARG A 35 0.17 -13.44 2.00
N ASN A 36 0.83 -12.65 2.85
CA ASN A 36 0.71 -12.74 4.30
C ASN A 36 -0.30 -11.68 4.77
N GLU A 37 -1.50 -12.12 5.09
CA GLU A 37 -2.59 -11.26 5.55
C GLU A 37 -2.25 -10.53 6.85
N ASN A 38 -1.57 -11.19 7.79
CA ASN A 38 -1.19 -10.58 9.06
C ASN A 38 -0.24 -9.39 8.87
N GLU A 39 0.76 -9.53 8.00
CA GLU A 39 1.67 -8.41 7.69
C GLU A 39 0.96 -7.32 6.88
N LEU A 40 0.08 -7.69 5.94
CA LEU A 40 -0.68 -6.74 5.13
C LEU A 40 -1.63 -5.90 5.99
N ASN A 41 -2.27 -6.51 6.99
CA ASN A 41 -3.19 -5.82 7.90
C ASN A 41 -2.51 -4.78 8.80
N LYS A 42 -1.19 -4.84 8.99
CA LYS A 42 -0.42 -3.80 9.71
C LYS A 42 -0.30 -2.47 8.94
N LEU A 43 -0.82 -2.39 7.71
CA LEU A 43 -0.91 -1.15 6.93
C LEU A 43 -2.14 -0.30 7.28
N ARG A 44 -3.14 -0.87 7.97
CA ARG A 44 -4.38 -0.19 8.35
C ARG A 44 -4.17 0.78 9.50
#